data_AF-A0A844MWG6-F1
#
_entry.id   AF-A0A844MWG6-F1
#
_cell.length_a   1.000
_cell.length_b   1.000
_cell.length_c   1.000
_cell.angle_alpha   90.00
_cell.angle_beta   90.00
_cell.angle_gamma   90.00
#
_symmetry.space_group_name_H-M   'P 1'
#
loop_
_entity.id
_entity.type
_entity.pdbx_description
1 polymer ?
#
loop_
_entity_poly.entity_id
_entity_poly.type
_entity_poly.pdbx_seq_one_letter_code
_entity_poly.pdbx_strand_id
1 'polypeptide(L)' 'MKSFQLNLTLEERSQLKKLISDRQLTEALDLLRAAARRDFLYRRHRVTEEELVAYLAIWQRLLDLPVKETFP' A
#
# COMPACT_ATOMS: atom_id res chain seq x y z
N MET A 1 4.70 17.79 2.79
CA MET A 1 5.10 16.55 2.08
C MET A 1 3.98 16.23 1.10
N LYS A 2 4.25 16.14 -0.21
CA LYS A 2 3.22 15.78 -1.19
C LYS A 2 2.82 14.32 -0.93
N SER A 3 1.53 14.05 -0.77
CA SER A 3 1.01 12.69 -0.59
C SER A 3 1.24 11.91 -1.88
N PHE A 4 2.24 11.02 -1.87
CA PHE A 4 2.47 10.06 -2.93
C PHE A 4 1.26 9.11 -3.04
N GLN A 5 0.65 9.02 -4.22
CA GLN A 5 -0.48 8.13 -4.47
C GLN A 5 -0.08 7.09 -5.51
N LEU A 6 0.01 5.84 -5.07
CA LEU A 6 0.25 4.69 -5.92
C LEU A 6 -1.08 4.21 -6.53
N ASN A 7 -1.17 4.11 -7.87
CA ASN A 7 -2.37 3.58 -8.51
C ASN A 7 -2.41 2.05 -8.40
N LEU A 8 -3.01 1.58 -7.32
CA LEU A 8 -3.36 0.17 -7.12
C LEU A 8 -4.73 -0.14 -7.73
N THR A 9 -4.83 -1.23 -8.47
CA THR A 9 -6.10 -1.80 -8.93
C THR A 9 -6.92 -2.29 -7.72
N LEU A 10 -8.21 -2.58 -7.94
CA LEU A 10 -9.07 -3.16 -6.90
C LEU A 10 -8.52 -4.49 -6.37
N GLU A 11 -8.02 -5.33 -7.27
CA GLU A 11 -7.42 -6.63 -6.93
C GLU A 11 -6.16 -6.46 -6.09
N GLU A 12 -5.24 -5.59 -6.51
CA GLU A 12 -4.01 -5.30 -5.77
C GLU A 12 -4.28 -4.72 -4.38
N ARG A 13 -5.30 -3.87 -4.25
CA ARG A 13 -5.73 -3.36 -2.93
C ARG A 13 -6.23 -4.48 -2.03
N SER A 14 -7.03 -5.40 -2.57
CA SER A 14 -7.55 -6.55 -1.82
C SER A 14 -6.40 -7.46 -1.36
N GLN A 15 -5.47 -7.76 -2.26
CA GLN A 15 -4.30 -8.58 -1.97
C GLN A 15 -3.38 -7.89 -0.95
N LEU A 16 -3.11 -6.59 -1.10
CA LEU A 16 -2.31 -5.81 -0.16
C LEU A 16 -2.90 -5.86 1.26
N LYS A 17 -4.22 -5.69 1.38
CA LYS A 17 -4.91 -5.80 2.68
C LYS A 17 -4.70 -7.17 3.29
N LYS A 18 -4.90 -8.24 2.51
CA LYS A 18 -4.72 -9.62 2.97
C LYS A 18 -3.29 -9.85 3.47
N LEU A 19 -2.29 -9.48 2.67
CA LEU A 19 -0.88 -9.64 3.03
C LEU A 19 -0.52 -8.88 4.32
N ILE A 20 -1.06 -7.68 4.51
CA ILE A 20 -0.83 -6.91 5.74
C ILE A 20 -1.50 -7.58 6.95
N SER A 21 -2.75 -8.04 6.80
CA SER A 21 -3.46 -8.78 7.85
C SER A 21 -2.75 -10.08 8.24
N ASP A 22 -2.19 -10.79 7.25
CA ASP A 22 -1.42 -12.02 7.43
C ASP A 22 0.02 -11.76 7.91
N ARG A 23 0.39 -10.49 8.16
CA ARG A 23 1.73 -10.03 8.56
C ARG A 23 2.85 -10.36 7.55
N GLN A 24 2.48 -10.59 6.30
CA GLN A 24 3.37 -10.84 5.16
C GLN A 24 3.90 -9.53 4.56
N LEU A 25 4.65 -8.76 5.35
CA LEU A 25 5.06 -7.40 4.99
C LEU A 25 6.04 -7.34 3.82
N THR A 26 6.90 -8.36 3.67
CA THR A 26 7.82 -8.46 2.54
C THR A 26 7.06 -8.61 1.22
N GLU A 27 6.09 -9.53 1.18
CA GLU A 27 5.24 -9.75 0.01
C GLU A 27 4.35 -8.54 -0.28
N ALA A 28 3.86 -7.86 0.76
CA ALA A 28 3.12 -6.60 0.62
C ALA A 28 4.00 -5.51 -0.04
N LEU A 29 5.26 -5.39 0.38
CA LEU A 29 6.20 -4.44 -0.20
C LEU A 29 6.56 -4.79 -1.64
N ASP A 30 6.72 -6.08 -1.96
CA ASP A 30 6.99 -6.53 -3.33
C ASP A 30 5.81 -6.24 -4.28
N LEU A 31 4.57 -6.40 -3.81
CA LEU A 31 3.38 -5.98 -4.55
C LEU A 31 3.40 -4.47 -4.82
N LEU A 32 3.75 -3.65 -3.83
CA LEU A 32 3.88 -2.20 -3.99
C LEU A 32 5.00 -1.83 -4.97
N ARG A 33 6.15 -2.53 -4.94
CA ARG A 33 7.25 -2.35 -5.90
C ARG A 33 6.80 -2.67 -7.33
N ALA A 34 6.04 -3.74 -7.52
CA ALA A 34 5.51 -4.11 -8.84
C ALA A 34 4.55 -3.05 -9.38
N ALA A 35 3.64 -2.57 -8.54
CA ALA A 35 2.72 -1.49 -8.89
C ALA A 35 3.45 -0.18 -9.19
N ALA A 36 4.51 0.15 -8.44
CA ALA A 36 5.33 1.34 -8.66
C ALA A 36 6.13 1.29 -9.96
N ARG A 37 6.69 0.12 -10.31
CA ARG A 37 7.34 -0.10 -11.60
C ARG A 37 6.35 0.11 -12.75
N ARG A 38 5.12 -0.38 -12.61
CA ARG A 38 4.06 -0.16 -13.59
C ARG A 38 3.74 1.34 -13.70
N ASP A 39 3.51 2.03 -12.59
CA ASP A 39 3.18 3.45 -12.58
C ASP A 39 4.32 4.33 -13.14
N PHE A 40 5.58 3.96 -12.90
CA PHE A 40 6.74 4.62 -13.51
C PHE A 40 6.70 4.57 -15.04
N LEU A 41 6.31 3.44 -15.63
CA LEU A 41 6.17 3.30 -17.08
C LEU A 41 5.10 4.25 -17.65
N TYR A 42 4.08 4.62 -16.87
CA TYR A 42 3.00 5.49 -17.30
C TYR A 42 3.20 6.97 -16.96
N ARG A 43 3.83 7.31 -15.82
CA ARG A 43 3.91 8.68 -15.31
C ARG A 43 5.33 9.25 -15.21
N ARG A 44 6.37 8.45 -15.54
CA ARG A 44 7.80 8.79 -15.36
C ARG A 44 8.14 9.26 -13.93
N HIS A 45 7.32 8.92 -12.95
CA HIS A 45 7.56 9.28 -11.55
C HIS A 45 8.28 8.14 -10.85
N ARG A 46 9.53 8.38 -10.44
CA ARG A 46 10.35 7.37 -9.78
C ARG A 46 9.98 7.34 -8.30
N VAL A 47 9.26 6.30 -7.92
CA VAL A 47 8.95 6.01 -6.52
C VAL A 47 10.19 5.41 -5.87
N THR A 48 10.61 5.99 -4.76
CA THR A 48 11.74 5.48 -3.97
C THR A 48 11.29 4.35 -3.04
N GLU A 49 12.24 3.54 -2.57
CA GLU A 49 11.94 2.47 -1.61
C GLU A 49 11.42 3.02 -0.28
N GLU A 50 11.96 4.16 0.16
CA GLU A 50 11.49 4.87 1.36
C GLU A 50 10.02 5.28 1.24
N GLU A 51 9.59 5.76 0.06
CA GLU A 51 8.19 6.10 -0.20
C GLU A 51 7.27 4.86 -0.16
N LEU A 52 7.74 3.72 -0.66
CA LEU A 52 6.97 2.46 -0.63
C LEU A 52 6.83 1.95 0.80
N VAL A 53 7.89 2.03 1.61
CA VAL A 53 7.85 1.67 3.03
C VAL A 53 6.92 2.61 3.80
N ALA A 54 7.01 3.92 3.57
CA ALA A 54 6.10 4.90 4.18
C ALA A 54 4.64 4.63 3.78
N TYR A 55 4.40 4.30 2.51
CA TYR A 55 3.07 3.95 2.01
C TYR A 55 2.54 2.66 2.67
N LEU A 56 3.37 1.62 2.80
CA LEU A 56 3.01 0.39 3.50
C LEU A 56 2.68 0.66 4.98
N ALA A 57 3.46 1.49 5.67
CA ALA A 57 3.21 1.86 7.06
C ALA A 57 1.87 2.60 7.24
N ILE A 58 1.49 3.45 6.27
CA ILE A 58 0.16 4.09 6.26
C ILE A 58 -0.93 3.02 6.15
N TRP A 59 -0.78 2.05 5.24
CA TRP A 59 -1.75 0.96 5.09
C TRP A 59 -1.87 0.09 6.34
N GLN A 60 -0.74 -0.25 6.97
CA GLN A 60 -0.75 -0.98 8.24
C GLN A 60 -1.53 -0.21 9.30
N ARG A 61 -1.25 1.09 9.47
CA ARG A 61 -1.97 1.93 10.43
C ARG A 61 -3.45 2.05 10.12
N LEU A 62 -3.83 2.10 8.84
CA LEU A 62 -5.22 2.15 8.41
C LEU A 62 -5.99 0.86 8.72
N LEU A 63 -5.32 -0.28 8.64
CA LEU A 63 -5.91 -1.60 8.91
C LEU A 63 -5.86 -1.98 10.39
N ASP A 64 -4.88 -1.46 11.13
CA ASP A 64 -4.73 -1.65 12.57
C ASP A 64 -5.63 -0.72 13.39
N LEU A 65 -6.17 0.34 12.77
CA LEU A 65 -7.19 1.18 13.40
C LEU A 65 -8.34 0.28 13.84
N PRO A 66 -8.63 0.18 15.15
CA PRO A 66 -9.84 -0.46 15.60
C PRO A 66 -10.98 0.37 15.01
N VAL A 67 -11.63 -0.17 13.99
CA VAL A 67 -12.91 0.36 13.54
C VAL A 67 -13.77 0.21 14.78
N LYS A 68 -13.95 1.31 15.53
CA LYS A 68 -14.94 1.35 16.59
C LYS A 68 -16.23 0.95 15.91
N GLU A 69 -16.68 -0.28 16.16
CA GLU A 69 -18.02 -0.72 15.88
C GLU A 69 -18.93 0.17 16.72
N THR A 70 -19.24 1.36 16.21
CA THR A 70 -20.40 2.13 16.65
C THR A 70 -21.61 1.36 16.17
N PHE A 71 -21.98 0.35 16.96
CA PHE A 71 -23.36 -0.13 17.04
C PHE A 71 -24.19 0.96 17.74
N PRO A 72 -25.23 1.47 17.08
CA PRO A 72 -26.54 1.63 17.69
C PRO A 72 -27.54 0.60 17.15
#